data_AF-A0A7S1RDC9-F1
#
_entry.id   AF-A0A7S1RDC9-F1
#
_cell.length_a   1.000
_cell.length_b   1.000
_cell.length_c   1.000
_cell.angle_alpha   90.00
_cell.angle_beta   90.00
_cell.angle_gamma   90.00
#
_symmetry.space_group_name_H-M   'P 1'
#
loop_
_entity.id
_entity.type
_entity.pdbx_description
1 polymer ?
#
loop_
_entity_poly.entity_id
_entity_poly.type
_entity_poly.pdbx_seq_one_letter_code
_entity_poly.pdbx_strand_id
1 'polypeptide(L)'
;QQSKGAAALVPLGPYRVALIRGAASAEQGLEFFVVALDQESQKTVLHLRGTLSGEALGRPGLFSGAAAAGLPGTLGEDRVILCWQASEQKAAAGGAAAGCGFASAVLAQETPKLMPL
;
A
#
# COMPACT_ATOMS: atom_id res chain seq x y z
N GLN A 1 -22.95 -0.25 9.66
CA GLN A 1 -21.94 0.82 9.61
C GLN A 1 -20.90 0.41 8.57
N GLN A 2 -20.81 1.09 7.44
CA GLN A 2 -19.74 0.86 6.47
C GLN A 2 -18.43 1.30 7.12
N SER A 3 -17.54 0.36 7.45
CA SER A 3 -16.18 0.71 7.85
C SER A 3 -15.53 1.42 6.66
N LYS A 4 -15.23 2.71 6.82
CA LYS A 4 -14.34 3.40 5.87
C LYS A 4 -12.99 2.69 5.96
N GLY A 5 -12.68 1.84 4.99
CA GLY A 5 -11.36 1.24 4.85
C GLY A 5 -10.31 2.35 4.80
N ALA A 6 -9.22 2.21 5.54
CA ALA A 6 -8.12 3.16 5.54
C ALA A 6 -7.54 3.28 4.11
N ALA A 7 -7.12 4.47 3.72
CA ALA A 7 -6.48 4.69 2.42
C ALA A 7 -5.23 5.54 2.60
N ALA A 8 -4.21 5.26 1.80
CA ALA A 8 -2.96 6.00 1.75
C ALA A 8 -2.75 6.54 0.34
N LEU A 9 -2.37 7.81 0.26
CA LEU A 9 -1.94 8.44 -0.98
C LEU A 9 -0.42 8.55 -0.93
N VAL A 10 0.27 7.87 -1.84
CA VAL A 10 1.71 7.65 -1.80
C VAL A 10 2.37 8.32 -3.01
N PRO A 11 3.14 9.40 -2.83
CA PRO A 11 3.91 10.00 -3.91
C PRO A 11 4.95 8.99 -4.41
N LEU A 12 4.93 8.68 -5.72
CA LEU A 12 5.91 7.77 -6.34
C LEU A 12 7.04 8.53 -7.04
N GLY A 13 6.79 9.80 -7.35
CA GLY A 13 7.72 10.69 -8.01
C GLY A 13 6.98 11.95 -8.48
N PRO A 14 7.65 12.81 -9.27
CA PRO A 14 7.00 13.97 -9.88
C PRO A 14 5.76 13.53 -10.65
N TYR A 15 4.63 14.20 -10.38
CA TYR A 15 3.37 14.03 -11.12
C TYR A 15 2.74 12.63 -11.03
N ARG A 16 3.25 11.74 -10.17
CA ARG A 16 2.82 10.34 -10.11
C ARG A 16 2.57 9.91 -8.67
N VAL A 17 1.45 9.23 -8.46
CA VAL A 17 0.94 8.88 -7.14
C VAL A 17 0.31 7.49 -7.17
N ALA A 18 0.45 6.75 -6.08
CA ALA A 18 -0.33 5.54 -5.83
C ALA A 18 -1.39 5.82 -4.77
N LEU A 19 -2.65 5.50 -5.07
CA LEU A 19 -3.69 5.35 -4.06
C LEU A 19 -3.73 3.89 -3.62
N ILE A 20 -3.50 3.63 -2.33
CA ILE A 20 -3.58 2.29 -1.73
C ILE A 20 -4.76 2.27 -0.78
N ARG A 21 -5.65 1.28 -0.93
CA ARG A 21 -6.85 1.14 -0.13
C ARG A 21 -6.80 -0.14 0.67
N GLY A 22 -6.95 0.01 1.97
CA GLY A 22 -7.28 -1.04 2.92
C GLY A 22 -8.66 -1.60 2.63
N ALA A 23 -8.76 -2.93 2.59
CA ALA A 23 -10.05 -3.58 2.57
C ALA A 23 -10.69 -3.58 3.97
N ALA A 24 -12.02 -3.74 4.01
CA ALA A 24 -12.77 -3.84 5.25
C ALA A 24 -12.55 -5.17 5.99
N SER A 25 -12.00 -6.17 5.31
CA SER A 25 -11.72 -7.52 5.82
C SER A 25 -10.29 -7.93 5.49
N ALA A 26 -9.65 -8.64 6.42
CA ALA A 26 -8.31 -9.21 6.27
C ALA A 26 -8.14 -10.18 5.09
N GLU A 27 -9.25 -10.77 4.62
CA GLU A 27 -9.26 -11.72 3.49
C GLU A 27 -9.23 -11.03 2.13
N GLN A 28 -9.62 -9.75 2.08
CA GLN A 28 -9.55 -8.94 0.87
C GLN A 28 -8.17 -8.26 0.87
N GLY A 29 -7.34 -8.56 -0.14
CA GLY A 29 -6.06 -7.89 -0.33
C GLY A 29 -6.20 -6.36 -0.46
N LEU A 30 -5.10 -5.63 -0.34
CA LEU A 30 -5.14 -4.17 -0.55
C LEU A 30 -5.32 -3.87 -2.04
N GLU A 31 -6.17 -2.91 -2.37
CA GLU A 31 -6.26 -2.41 -3.75
C GLU A 31 -5.26 -1.28 -3.96
N PHE A 32 -4.72 -1.14 -5.16
CA PHE A 32 -3.90 0.01 -5.52
C PHE A 32 -4.23 0.57 -6.90
N PHE A 33 -3.97 1.86 -7.07
CA PHE A 33 -4.14 2.60 -8.32
C PHE A 33 -2.95 3.54 -8.51
N VAL A 34 -2.16 3.32 -9.56
CA VAL A 34 -1.07 4.20 -9.97
C VAL A 34 -1.59 5.19 -11.01
N VAL A 35 -1.50 6.46 -10.67
CA VAL A 35 -2.03 7.56 -11.45
C VAL A 35 -0.91 8.54 -11.73
N ALA A 36 -0.83 9.06 -12.94
CA ALA A 36 0.10 10.13 -13.29
C ALA A 36 -0.64 11.30 -13.98
N LEU A 37 -0.14 12.51 -13.80
CA LEU A 37 -0.56 13.66 -14.59
C LEU A 37 0.23 13.65 -15.91
N ASP A 38 -0.49 13.49 -17.02
CA ASP A 38 0.03 13.81 -18.34
C ASP A 38 0.14 15.34 -18.46
N GLN A 39 1.38 15.82 -18.55
CA GLN A 39 1.68 17.25 -18.59
C GLN A 39 1.28 17.91 -19.90
N GLU A 40 1.26 17.17 -21.01
CA GLU A 40 0.90 17.73 -22.31
C GLU A 40 -0.60 17.99 -22.37
N SER A 41 -1.39 16.97 -22.03
CA SER A 41 -2.85 17.09 -22.05
C SER A 41 -3.46 17.70 -20.78
N GLN A 42 -2.66 17.91 -19.73
CA GLN A 42 -3.11 18.34 -18.38
C GLN A 42 -4.19 17.41 -17.81
N LYS A 43 -4.12 16.12 -18.13
CA LYS A 43 -5.08 15.11 -17.69
C LYS A 43 -4.43 14.08 -16.80
N THR A 44 -5.22 13.61 -15.86
CA THR A 44 -4.86 12.51 -14.98
C THR A 44 -5.10 11.19 -15.70
N VAL A 45 -4.07 10.36 -15.81
CA VAL A 45 -4.09 9.05 -16.48
C VAL A 45 -3.89 7.94 -15.46
N LEU A 46 -4.76 6.94 -15.49
CA LEU A 46 -4.58 5.70 -14.73
C LEU A 46 -3.59 4.81 -15.48
N HIS A 47 -2.42 4.57 -14.90
CA HIS A 47 -1.38 3.73 -15.50
C HIS A 47 -1.51 2.25 -15.13
N LEU A 48 -1.82 1.97 -13.86
CA LEU A 48 -1.89 0.61 -13.36
C LEU A 48 -2.92 0.55 -12.22
N ARG A 49 -3.65 -0.55 -12.15
CA ARG A 49 -4.49 -0.87 -11.01
C ARG A 49 -4.32 -2.35 -10.68
N GLY A 50 -4.56 -2.70 -9.43
CA GLY A 50 -4.40 -4.09 -9.04
C GLY A 50 -4.65 -4.35 -7.57
N THR A 51 -4.32 -5.56 -7.17
CA THR A 51 -4.48 -6.04 -5.80
C THR A 51 -3.14 -6.55 -5.27
N LEU A 52 -2.76 -6.06 -4.10
CA LEU A 52 -1.61 -6.54 -3.35
C LEU A 52 -2.04 -7.76 -2.53
N SER A 53 -1.44 -8.91 -2.82
CA SER A 53 -1.73 -10.17 -2.14
C SER A 53 -0.45 -10.90 -1.75
N GLY A 54 -0.52 -11.71 -0.69
CA GLY A 54 0.62 -12.51 -0.23
C GLY A 54 0.39 -13.10 1.17
N GLU A 55 0.91 -14.30 1.40
CA GLU A 55 0.81 -15.04 2.66
C GLU A 55 1.54 -14.36 3.84
N ALA A 56 2.36 -13.35 3.56
CA ALA A 56 3.20 -12.67 4.55
C ALA A 56 2.41 -11.80 5.55
N LEU A 57 1.12 -11.56 5.31
CA LEU A 57 0.27 -10.86 6.25
C LEU A 57 -0.27 -11.84 7.29
N GLY A 58 0.60 -12.28 8.20
CA GLY A 58 0.21 -13.00 9.41
C GLY A 58 -0.84 -12.18 10.18
N ARG A 59 -2.13 -12.42 9.89
CA ARG A 59 -3.30 -11.65 10.32
C ARG A 59 -3.10 -10.13 10.21
N PRO A 60 -3.43 -9.49 9.07
CA PRO A 60 -3.31 -8.04 8.97
C PRO A 60 -4.26 -7.43 9.99
N GLY A 61 -3.69 -6.68 10.93
CA GLY A 61 -4.47 -5.75 11.71
C GLY A 61 -5.02 -4.64 10.80
N LEU A 62 -5.39 -3.50 11.38
CA LEU A 62 -5.93 -2.41 10.56
C LEU A 62 -4.82 -1.81 9.70
N PHE A 63 -5.05 -1.72 8.38
CA PHE A 63 -4.14 -1.00 7.48
C PHE A 63 -3.98 0.43 7.99
N SER A 64 -2.74 0.83 8.26
CA SER A 64 -2.43 2.09 8.92
C SER A 64 -1.90 3.12 7.92
N GLY A 65 -1.13 2.67 6.92
CA GLY A 65 -0.63 3.54 5.88
C GLY A 65 0.41 2.89 4.99
N ALA A 66 0.93 3.70 4.07
CA ALA A 66 1.95 3.29 3.13
C ALA A 66 2.89 4.45 2.82
N ALA A 67 4.13 4.12 2.46
CA ALA A 67 5.12 5.03 1.95
C ALA A 67 5.76 4.44 0.69
N ALA A 68 6.36 5.26 -0.16
CA ALA A 68 7.17 4.78 -1.27
C ALA A 68 8.64 5.05 -1.00
N ALA A 69 9.48 4.10 -1.40
CA ALA A 69 10.89 4.31 -1.60
C ALA A 69 11.08 4.40 -3.12
N GLY A 70 11.01 5.62 -3.66
CA GLY A 70 11.29 5.84 -5.08
C GLY A 70 12.71 5.39 -5.40
N LEU A 71 12.87 4.51 -6.38
CA LEU A 71 14.16 4.25 -7.00
C LEU A 71 14.36 5.34 -8.07
N PRO A 72 15.30 6.28 -7.89
CA PRO A 72 15.52 7.31 -8.88
C PRO A 72 15.94 6.67 -10.21
N GLY A 73 15.15 6.90 -11.27
CA GLY A 73 15.50 6.53 -12.64
C GLY A 73 14.81 5.29 -13.23
N THR A 74 14.03 4.52 -12.48
CA THR A 74 13.27 3.38 -13.01
C THR A 74 11.76 3.64 -13.02
N LEU A 75 11.25 4.10 -14.17
CA LEU A 75 9.81 4.13 -14.43
C LEU A 75 9.25 2.70 -14.38
N GLY A 76 8.30 2.46 -13.46
CA GLY A 76 7.57 1.19 -13.38
C GLY A 76 8.01 0.21 -12.29
N GLU A 77 9.01 0.56 -11.47
CA GLU A 77 9.48 -0.29 -10.36
C GLU A 77 9.27 0.38 -8.98
N ASP A 78 8.19 1.14 -8.82
CA ASP A 78 7.97 1.87 -7.58
C ASP A 78 7.73 0.92 -6.42
N ARG A 79 8.66 0.92 -5.47
CA ARG A 79 8.57 0.12 -4.26
C ARG A 79 7.74 0.86 -3.22
N VAL A 80 6.68 0.22 -2.77
CA VAL A 80 5.88 0.68 -1.63
C VAL A 80 6.17 -0.15 -0.39
N ILE A 81 6.16 0.51 0.75
CA ILE A 81 6.27 -0.05 2.09
C ILE A 81 4.92 0.19 2.76
N LEU A 82 4.36 -0.87 3.32
CA LEU A 82 3.00 -0.92 3.86
C LEU A 82 3.08 -1.22 5.35
N CYS A 83 2.19 -0.61 6.14
CA CYS A 83 2.12 -0.77 7.58
C CYS A 83 0.71 -1.14 8.03
N TRP A 84 0.62 -2.12 8.93
CA TRP A 84 -0.59 -2.51 9.63
C TRP A 84 -0.37 -2.37 11.14
N GLN A 85 -1.35 -1.81 11.84
CA GLN A 85 -1.38 -1.81 13.30
C GLN A 85 -2.05 -3.07 13.81
N ALA A 86 -1.44 -3.76 14.78
CA ALA A 86 -2.09 -4.83 15.52
C ALA A 86 -3.38 -4.33 16.15
N SER A 87 -4.37 -5.21 16.26
CA SER A 87 -5.57 -4.91 17.04
C SER A 87 -5.19 -4.60 18.49
N GLU A 88 -5.94 -3.70 19.12
CA GLU A 88 -5.69 -3.19 20.49
C GLU A 88 -5.46 -4.31 21.52
N GLN A 89 -6.03 -5.50 21.30
CA GLN A 89 -5.83 -6.69 22.15
C GLN A 89 -4.39 -7.21 22.20
N LYS A 90 -3.52 -6.90 21.23
CA LYS A 90 -2.12 -7.37 21.18
C LYS A 90 -1.09 -6.30 21.58
N ALA A 91 -1.45 -5.02 21.57
CA ALA A 91 -0.53 -3.92 21.87
C ALA A 91 -0.10 -3.86 23.36
N ALA A 92 -0.81 -4.54 24.25
CA ALA A 92 -0.56 -4.54 25.70
C ALA A 92 0.69 -5.36 26.14
N ALA A 93 1.34 -6.11 25.25
CA ALA A 93 2.39 -7.07 25.61
C ALA A 93 3.84 -6.65 25.25
N GLY A 94 4.04 -5.52 24.56
CA GLY A 94 5.37 -5.04 24.17
C GLY A 94 5.24 -3.71 23.45
N GLY A 95 6.16 -2.77 23.68
CA GLY A 95 6.07 -1.37 23.24
C GLY A 95 5.70 -1.17 21.76
N ALA A 96 5.27 0.05 21.39
CA ALA A 96 4.54 0.43 20.17
C ALA A 96 4.96 -0.22 18.81
N ALA A 97 6.22 -0.66 18.64
CA ALA A 97 6.67 -1.38 17.45
C ALA A 97 6.33 -2.89 17.44
N ALA A 98 6.20 -3.52 18.60
CA ALA A 98 5.92 -4.96 18.76
C ALA A 98 4.52 -5.36 18.26
N GLY A 99 3.68 -4.39 17.90
CA GLY A 99 2.36 -4.59 17.30
C GLY A 99 2.26 -4.19 15.83
N CYS A 100 3.30 -3.68 15.16
CA CYS A 100 3.17 -3.25 13.76
C CYS A 100 3.67 -4.33 12.80
N GLY A 101 2.88 -4.64 11.77
CA GLY A 101 3.28 -5.49 10.65
C GLY A 101 3.74 -4.63 9.48
N PHE A 102 4.82 -5.04 8.82
CA PHE A 102 5.35 -4.36 7.64
C PHE A 102 5.51 -5.32 6.46
N ALA A 103 5.26 -4.82 5.27
CA ALA A 103 5.52 -5.53 4.03
C ALA A 103 5.91 -4.54 2.93
N SER A 104 6.51 -5.04 1.86
CA SER A 104 6.81 -4.28 0.67
C SER A 104 6.25 -4.94 -0.59
N ALA A 105 5.97 -4.13 -1.60
CA ALA A 105 5.62 -4.59 -2.94
C ALA A 105 6.20 -3.64 -3.98
N VAL A 106 6.37 -4.13 -5.20
CA VAL A 106 6.77 -3.34 -6.37
C VAL A 106 5.55 -3.19 -7.28
N LEU A 107 5.12 -1.96 -7.54
CA LEU A 107 3.90 -1.66 -8.31
C LEU A 107 4.14 -1.73 -9.83
N ALA A 108 4.57 -2.91 -10.32
CA ALA A 108 4.90 -3.14 -11.73
C ALA A 108 3.83 -3.93 -12.51
N GLN A 109 2.91 -4.60 -11.82
CA GLN A 109 1.91 -5.51 -12.40
C GLN A 109 0.59 -5.49 -11.62
N GLU A 110 -0.48 -6.05 -12.16
CA GLU A 110 -1.82 -6.04 -11.52
C GLU A 110 -1.90 -6.85 -10.22
N THR A 111 -1.01 -7.82 -10.03
CA THR A 111 -0.96 -8.66 -8.82
C THR A 111 0.43 -8.69 -8.21
N PRO A 112 0.92 -7.56 -7.66
CA PRO A 112 2.20 -7.54 -6.97
C PRO A 112 2.16 -8.43 -5.74
N LYS A 113 3.22 -9.22 -5.58
CA LYS A 113 3.39 -10.05 -4.39
C LYS A 113 3.89 -9.21 -3.23
N LEU A 114 3.22 -9.32 -2.08
CA LEU A 114 3.71 -8.76 -0.83
C LEU A 114 4.86 -9.59 -0.28
N MET A 115 5.94 -8.89 0.07
CA MET A 115 7.13 -9.46 0.70
C MET A 115 7.24 -8.93 2.13
N PRO A 116 7.46 -9.79 3.14
CA PRO A 116 7.68 -9.33 4.51
C PRO A 116 8.95 -8.47 4.57
N LEU A 117 8.95 -7.48 5.46
CA LEU A 117 10.13 -6.66 5.78
C LEU A 117 10.75 -7.08 7.11
#